data_AF-G4VFF6-F1
#
_entry.id   AF-G4VFF6-F1
#
_cell.length_a   1.000
_cell.length_b   1.000
_cell.length_c   1.000
_cell.angle_alpha   90.00
_cell.angle_beta   90.00
_cell.angle_gamma   90.00
#
_symmetry.space_group_name_H-M   'P 1'
#
loop_
_entity.id
_entity.type
_entity.pdbx_description
1 polymer ?
#
loop_
_entity_poly.entity_id
_entity_poly.type
_entity_poly.pdbx_seq_one_letter_code
_entity_poly.pdbx_strand_id
1 'polypeptide(L)'
;MSSRIQLFRNILRELRHVRKNQRAPFDYSPVVQYVISEFRNNHLTDAQKCARENESVHLAETYLNYLQSLRKHSELVELYKTKEKTTEEAAKMVGLALPETNYHK
;
A
#
# COMPACT_ATOMS: atom_id res chain seq x y z
N MET A 1 5.98 21.01 6.45
CA MET A 1 6.89 19.91 6.07
C MET A 1 6.88 19.78 4.55
N SER A 2 8.03 19.57 3.89
CA SER A 2 8.12 19.50 2.42
C SER A 2 7.35 18.29 1.85
N SER A 3 6.53 18.49 0.81
CA SER A 3 5.71 17.47 0.14
C SER A 3 6.51 16.21 -0.23
N ARG A 4 7.76 16.38 -0.70
CA ARG A 4 8.65 15.28 -1.09
C ARG A 4 9.04 14.36 0.07
N ILE A 5 9.26 14.91 1.26
CA ILE A 5 9.61 14.13 2.46
C ILE A 5 8.42 13.25 2.87
N GLN A 6 7.19 13.78 2.74
CA GLN A 6 5.98 13.02 3.01
C GLN A 6 5.79 11.90 1.99
N LEU A 7 5.99 12.18 0.70
CA LEU A 7 5.97 11.18 -0.37
C LEU A 7 6.98 10.05 -0.09
N PHE A 8 8.23 10.40 0.22
CA PHE A 8 9.27 9.45 0.59
C PHE A 8 8.85 8.56 1.78
N ARG A 9 8.35 9.17 2.87
CA ARG A 9 7.88 8.43 4.06
C ARG A 9 6.73 7.48 3.73
N ASN A 10 5.81 7.91 2.88
CA ASN A 10 4.67 7.09 2.46
C ASN A 10 5.13 5.89 1.63
N ILE A 11 6.07 6.07 0.70
CA ILE A 11 6.65 4.96 -0.08
C ILE A 11 7.33 3.96 0.87
N LEU A 12 8.16 4.43 1.80
CA LEU A 12 8.80 3.54 2.78
C LEU A 12 7.79 2.78 3.65
N ARG A 13 6.67 3.42 4.00
CA ARG A 13 5.57 2.76 4.73
C ARG A 13 4.97 1.63 3.91
N GLU A 14 4.66 1.86 2.64
CA GLU A 14 4.13 0.80 1.76
C GLU A 14 5.13 -0.32 1.52
N LEU A 15 6.41 -0.01 1.32
CA LEU A 15 7.46 -1.03 1.21
C LEU A 15 7.57 -1.87 2.49
N ARG A 16 7.32 -1.29 3.68
CA ARG A 16 7.27 -2.05 4.93
C ARG A 16 6.08 -3.00 4.99
N HIS A 17 4.92 -2.63 4.44
CA HIS A 17 3.77 -3.53 4.34
C HIS A 17 4.08 -4.75 3.46
N VAL A 18 4.70 -4.54 2.30
CA VAL A 18 5.10 -5.62 1.38
C VAL A 18 6.08 -6.60 2.03
N ARG A 19 6.98 -6.10 2.89
CA ARG A 19 8.04 -6.89 3.52
C ARG A 19 7.69 -7.45 4.90
N LYS A 20 6.44 -7.30 5.40
CA LYS A 20 6.06 -7.69 6.77
C LYS A 20 6.46 -9.12 7.15
N ASN A 21 6.52 -10.04 6.18
CA ASN A 21 6.84 -11.45 6.38
C ASN A 21 8.28 -11.83 6.00
N GLN A 22 9.17 -10.86 5.71
CA GLN A 22 10.56 -11.15 5.32
C GLN A 22 11.49 -11.08 6.53
N ARG A 23 12.39 -12.07 6.64
CA ARG A 23 13.41 -12.13 7.72
C ARG A 23 14.52 -11.09 7.56
N ALA A 24 14.83 -10.69 6.33
CA ALA A 24 15.93 -9.77 6.06
C ALA A 24 15.60 -8.34 6.56
N PRO A 25 16.56 -7.61 7.16
CA PRO A 25 16.28 -6.28 7.67
C PRO A 25 15.86 -5.32 6.55
N PHE A 26 15.06 -4.31 6.90
CA PHE A 26 14.48 -3.35 5.95
C PHE A 26 15.52 -2.56 5.16
N ASP A 27 16.59 -2.14 5.83
CA ASP A 27 17.61 -1.27 5.26
C ASP A 27 18.53 -1.98 4.24
N TYR A 28 18.52 -3.31 4.21
CA TYR A 28 19.26 -4.11 3.21
C TYR A 28 18.43 -4.46 1.98
N SER A 29 17.16 -4.04 1.93
CA SER A 29 16.36 -4.26 0.72
C SER A 29 16.95 -3.43 -0.43
N PRO A 30 17.33 -4.03 -1.57
CA PRO A 30 17.87 -3.29 -2.71
C PRO A 30 16.92 -2.19 -3.19
N VAL A 31 15.62 -2.46 -3.14
CA VAL A 31 14.57 -1.49 -3.48
C VAL A 31 14.55 -0.31 -2.51
N VAL A 32 14.66 -0.57 -1.20
CA VAL A 32 14.69 0.50 -0.19
C VAL A 32 15.93 1.36 -0.36
N GLN A 33 17.11 0.73 -0.56
CA GLN A 33 18.35 1.45 -0.80
C GLN A 33 18.29 2.31 -2.06
N TYR A 34 17.73 1.77 -3.14
CA TYR A 34 17.51 2.51 -4.38
C TYR A 34 16.61 3.73 -4.18
N VAL A 35 15.46 3.56 -3.50
CA VAL A 35 14.55 4.66 -3.20
C VAL A 35 15.24 5.72 -2.32
N ILE A 36 16.01 5.31 -1.32
CA ILE A 36 16.79 6.24 -0.49
C ILE A 36 17.79 7.03 -1.34
N SER A 37 18.53 6.37 -2.25
CA SER A 37 19.49 7.06 -3.12
C SER A 37 18.82 8.05 -4.08
N GLU A 38 17.70 7.67 -4.69
CA GLU A 38 16.97 8.54 -5.62
C GLU A 38 16.50 9.82 -4.93
N PHE A 39 15.89 9.71 -3.74
CA PHE A 39 15.42 10.88 -3.00
C PHE A 39 16.56 11.76 -2.48
N ARG A 40 17.73 11.18 -2.14
CA ARG A 40 18.91 11.96 -1.72
C ARG A 40 19.55 12.70 -2.89
N ASN A 41 19.75 12.01 -4.01
CA ASN A 41 20.41 12.58 -5.20
C ASN A 41 19.58 13.68 -5.86
N ASN A 42 18.25 13.58 -5.81
CA ASN A 42 17.33 14.60 -6.32
C ASN A 42 17.11 15.79 -5.37
N HIS A 43 17.76 15.82 -4.20
CA HIS A 43 17.72 16.98 -3.29
C HIS A 43 18.88 17.97 -3.49
N LEU A 44 19.98 17.56 -4.14
CA LEU A 44 21.27 18.26 -4.08
C LEU A 44 21.69 19.03 -5.35
N THR A 45 20.86 19.19 -6.40
CA THR A 45 21.36 19.74 -7.68
C THR A 45 20.49 20.81 -8.35
N ASP A 46 21.15 21.90 -8.75
CA ASP A 46 20.58 23.18 -9.21
C ASP A 46 20.14 23.24 -10.70
N ALA A 47 19.15 24.11 -10.93
CA ALA A 47 18.71 24.77 -12.18
C ALA A 47 18.27 23.93 -13.41
N GLN A 48 19.03 22.93 -13.86
CA GLN A 48 18.71 22.16 -15.08
C GLN A 48 17.69 21.03 -14.86
N LYS A 49 17.20 20.87 -13.62
CA LYS A 49 16.38 19.73 -13.21
C LYS A 49 14.93 20.06 -12.80
N CYS A 50 14.39 21.29 -12.88
CA CYS A 50 12.98 21.51 -12.50
C CYS A 50 12.01 20.54 -13.21
N ALA A 51 12.19 20.32 -14.51
CA ALA A 51 11.41 19.32 -15.25
C ALA A 51 11.65 17.88 -14.74
N ARG A 52 12.92 17.48 -14.60
CA ARG A 52 13.30 16.13 -14.13
C ARG A 52 12.90 15.86 -12.68
N GLU A 53 12.91 16.87 -11.82
CA GLU A 53 12.44 16.80 -10.45
C GLU A 53 10.93 16.61 -10.42
N ASN A 54 10.19 17.37 -11.23
CA ASN A 54 8.75 17.16 -11.38
C ASN A 54 8.44 15.76 -11.90
N GLU A 55 9.21 15.26 -12.88
CA GLU A 55 9.08 13.89 -13.39
C GLU A 55 9.38 12.83 -12.31
N SER A 56 10.46 12.99 -11.54
CA SER A 56 10.83 12.01 -10.50
C SER A 56 9.83 12.01 -9.33
N VAL A 57 9.30 13.19 -8.95
CA VAL A 57 8.21 13.29 -7.99
C VAL A 57 6.95 12.63 -8.53
N HIS A 58 6.56 12.93 -9.77
CA HIS A 58 5.39 12.32 -10.41
C HIS A 58 5.51 10.80 -10.52
N LEU A 59 6.70 10.30 -10.87
CA LEU A 59 7.00 8.87 -10.92
C LEU A 59 6.88 8.24 -9.53
N ALA A 60 7.43 8.89 -8.51
CA ALA A 60 7.34 8.44 -7.12
C ALA A 60 5.88 8.42 -6.61
N GLU A 61 5.07 9.42 -6.96
CA GLU A 61 3.62 9.46 -6.67
C GLU A 61 2.89 8.31 -7.36
N THR A 62 3.23 8.04 -8.63
CA THR A 62 2.66 6.92 -9.39
C THR A 62 2.98 5.58 -8.72
N TYR A 63 4.22 5.36 -8.30
CA TYR A 63 4.61 4.16 -7.58
C TYR A 63 3.95 4.06 -6.20
N LEU A 64 3.78 5.17 -5.48
CA LEU A 64 3.05 5.17 -4.22
C LEU A 64 1.60 4.72 -4.43
N ASN A 65 0.92 5.31 -5.41
CA ASN A 65 -0.46 4.94 -5.76
C ASN A 65 -0.56 3.47 -6.15
N TYR A 66 0.40 2.97 -6.94
CA TYR A 66 0.47 1.57 -7.33
C TYR A 66 0.62 0.64 -6.11
N LEU A 67 1.56 0.92 -5.21
CA LEU A 67 1.79 0.12 -4.00
C LEU A 67 0.56 0.10 -3.08
N GLN A 68 -0.07 1.25 -2.87
CA GLN A 68 -1.29 1.36 -2.08
C GLN A 68 -2.45 0.56 -2.71
N SER A 69 -2.58 0.64 -4.03
CA SER A 69 -3.61 -0.08 -4.77
C SER A 69 -3.40 -1.59 -4.68
N LEU A 70 -2.16 -2.07 -4.80
CA LEU A 70 -1.82 -3.48 -4.60
C LEU A 70 -2.18 -3.97 -3.20
N ARG A 71 -1.87 -3.18 -2.15
CA ARG A 71 -2.21 -3.54 -0.77
C ARG A 71 -3.72 -3.66 -0.58
N LYS A 72 -4.47 -2.62 -0.99
CA LYS A 72 -5.94 -2.61 -0.91
C LYS A 72 -6.56 -3.74 -1.74
N HIS A 73 -6.03 -4.00 -2.93
CA HIS A 73 -6.47 -5.13 -3.76
C HIS A 73 -6.25 -6.46 -3.05
N SER A 74 -5.09 -6.67 -2.39
CA SER A 74 -4.85 -7.88 -1.60
C SER A 74 -5.81 -8.01 -0.42
N GLU A 75 -6.13 -6.91 0.27
CA GLU A 75 -7.12 -6.87 1.35
C GLU A 75 -8.53 -7.25 0.83
N LEU A 76 -8.93 -6.71 -0.33
CA LEU A 76 -10.20 -7.06 -0.99
C LEU A 76 -10.23 -8.52 -1.41
N VAL A 77 -9.15 -9.03 -2.00
CA VAL A 77 -9.04 -10.45 -2.36
C VAL A 77 -9.14 -11.29 -1.10
N GLU A 78 -8.47 -10.95 0.00
CA GLU A 78 -8.59 -11.72 1.24
C GLU A 78 -10.02 -11.74 1.80
N LEU A 79 -10.72 -10.60 1.76
CA LEU A 79 -12.08 -10.45 2.23
C LEU A 79 -13.10 -11.27 1.40
N TYR A 80 -12.98 -11.18 0.08
CA TYR A 80 -13.96 -11.73 -0.87
C TYR A 80 -13.54 -13.04 -1.55
N LYS A 81 -12.30 -13.51 -1.36
CA LYS A 81 -11.86 -14.79 -1.93
C LYS A 81 -12.82 -15.88 -1.50
N THR A 82 -13.23 -16.66 -2.50
CA THR A 82 -14.16 -17.79 -2.42
C THR A 82 -13.57 -18.92 -1.58
N LYS A 83 -13.52 -18.73 -0.26
CA LYS A 83 -13.65 -19.85 0.66
C LYS A 83 -15.14 -20.15 0.78
N GLU A 84 -15.49 -21.42 0.97
CA GLU A 84 -16.84 -21.76 1.42
C GLU A 84 -17.10 -20.98 2.71
N LYS A 85 -18.10 -20.10 2.66
CA LYS A 85 -18.54 -19.27 3.78
C LYS A 85 -19.85 -19.84 4.28
N THR A 86 -20.10 -19.76 5.58
CA THR A 86 -21.42 -20.11 6.11
C THR A 86 -22.49 -19.14 5.59
N THR A 87 -23.76 -19.54 5.62
CA THR A 87 -24.87 -18.65 5.25
C THR A 87 -24.87 -17.35 6.06
N GLU A 88 -24.51 -17.44 7.34
CA GLU A 88 -24.37 -16.28 8.24
C GLU A 88 -23.24 -15.34 7.80
N GLU A 89 -22.05 -15.88 7.51
CA GLU A 89 -20.91 -15.11 7.04
C GLU A 89 -21.22 -14.41 5.70
N ALA A 90 -21.86 -15.13 4.78
CA ALA A 90 -22.28 -14.59 3.49
C ALA A 90 -23.29 -13.44 3.65
N ALA A 91 -24.29 -13.60 4.52
CA ALA A 91 -25.26 -12.55 4.84
C ALA A 91 -24.54 -11.32 5.43
N LYS A 92 -23.65 -11.52 6.41
CA LYS A 92 -22.92 -10.43 7.06
C LYS A 92 -22.05 -9.62 6.09
N MET A 93 -21.42 -10.27 5.11
CA MET A 93 -20.59 -9.58 4.10
C MET A 93 -21.38 -8.57 3.27
N VAL A 94 -22.68 -8.79 3.07
CA VAL A 94 -23.57 -7.87 2.33
C VAL A 94 -24.39 -6.97 3.26
N GLY A 95 -24.10 -6.96 4.55
CA GLY A 95 -24.82 -6.14 5.55
C GLY A 95 -26.16 -6.74 6.00
N LEU A 96 -26.38 -8.04 5.78
CA LEU A 96 -27.56 -8.77 6.23
C LEU A 96 -27.23 -9.63 7.46
N ALA A 97 -28.28 -10.06 8.17
CA ALA A 97 -28.19 -11.03 9.26
C ALA A 97 -29.21 -12.15 9.03
N LEU A 98 -28.92 -13.35 9.55
CA LEU A 98 -29.92 -14.41 9.57
C LEU A 98 -31.07 -14.01 10.51
N PRO A 99 -32.33 -14.32 10.15
CA PRO A 99 -33.44 -14.08 11.05
C PRO A 99 -33.28 -14.93 12.32
N GLU A 100 -33.60 -14.35 13.47
CA GLU A 100 -33.71 -15.11 14.72
C GLU A 100 -34.84 -16.12 14.56
N THR A 101 -34.52 -17.43 14.58
CA THR A 101 -35.53 -18.47 14.60
C THR A 101 -36.22 -18.47 15.95
N ASN A 102 -37.19 -17.58 16.15
CA ASN A 102 -38.24 -17.75 17.14
C ASN A 102 -39.13 -18.89 16.67
N TYR A 103 -38.68 -20.13 16.88
CA TYR A 103 -39.58 -21.29 16.84
C TYR A 103 -40.55 -21.15 18.01
N HIS A 104 -41.62 -20.39 17.81
CA HIS A 104 -42.84 -20.60 18.57
C HIS A 104 -43.46 -21.90 18.08
N LYS A 105 -43.24 -22.98 18.84
CA LYS A 105 -44.15 -24.11 18.93
C LYS A 105 -44.53 -24.28 20.38
#